data_AF-A0A1E3YIQ0-F1
#
_entry.id   AF-A0A1E3YIQ0-F1
#
_cell.length_a   1.000
_cell.length_b   1.000
_cell.length_c   1.000
_cell.angle_alpha   90.00
_cell.angle_beta   90.00
_cell.angle_gamma   90.00
#
_symmetry.space_group_name_H-M   'P 1'
#
loop_
_entity.id
_entity.type
_entity.pdbx_description
1 polymer ?
#
loop_
_entity_poly.entity_id
_entity_poly.type
_entity_poly.pdbx_seq_one_letter_code
_entity_poly.pdbx_strand_id
1 'polypeptide(L)'
;MTYEMKPIAGKSVLFVMAADAEYGVFLRTRISPLMTGVGPVEAAVVLTKELARLSSHDDLPDLVVSLGSAGSATLEQAEIYQVSAVSYRDMDASAFGFEKGKTPFLDLPVSVELPLRIPGIPTATLSTGANVVSGVAYQSIDAQMVDMETFAILRACQSFNIPLIGLRGISDGRDDVNHIDDWTQYLHVIDKKLALAVDGLQTALEDGVFWF
;
A
#
# COMPACT_ATOMS: atom_id res chain seq x y z
N MET A 1 13.50 -5.00 18.23
CA MET A 1 12.31 -4.90 17.35
C MET A 1 12.78 -5.17 15.92
N THR A 2 12.02 -5.88 15.11
CA THR A 2 12.37 -6.26 13.72
C THR A 2 12.13 -5.16 12.70
N TYR A 3 11.57 -4.02 13.12
CA TYR A 3 11.34 -2.81 12.33
C TYR A 3 11.71 -1.57 13.16
N GLU A 4 11.74 -0.40 12.53
CA GLU A 4 12.00 0.89 13.19
C GLU A 4 10.87 1.92 12.97
N MET A 5 10.60 2.74 13.97
CA MET A 5 9.82 3.96 13.81
C MET A 5 10.76 5.07 13.32
N LYS A 6 10.56 5.59 12.10
CA LYS A 6 11.51 6.53 11.49
C LYS A 6 11.14 7.98 11.83
N PRO A 7 11.99 8.74 12.53
CA PRO A 7 11.76 10.16 12.73
C PRO A 7 12.13 10.96 11.47
N ILE A 8 11.20 11.76 10.97
CA ILE A 8 11.38 12.65 9.79
C ILE A 8 10.74 13.99 10.12
N ALA A 9 11.51 15.09 10.10
CA ALA A 9 11.01 16.45 10.37
C ALA A 9 10.14 16.58 11.65
N GLY A 10 10.47 15.82 12.71
CA GLY A 10 9.70 15.82 13.96
C GLY A 10 8.43 14.96 13.95
N LYS A 11 8.15 14.26 12.85
CA LYS A 11 7.08 13.28 12.71
C LYS A 11 7.63 11.85 12.80
N SER A 12 6.86 10.95 13.35
CA SER A 12 7.13 9.52 13.44
C SER A 12 6.44 8.77 12.29
N VAL A 13 7.23 8.10 11.45
CA VAL A 13 6.72 7.40 10.26
C VAL A 13 6.95 5.91 10.37
N LEU A 14 5.88 5.14 10.23
CA LEU A 14 5.91 3.68 10.20
C LEU A 14 5.81 3.18 8.75
N PHE A 15 6.87 2.55 8.26
CA PHE A 15 6.85 1.89 6.95
C PHE A 15 6.37 0.45 7.11
N VAL A 16 5.50 0.00 6.20
CA VAL A 16 4.94 -1.35 6.21
C VAL A 16 5.05 -2.00 4.82
N MET A 17 5.50 -3.25 4.76
CA MET A 17 5.69 -4.04 3.54
C MET A 17 5.12 -5.45 3.70
N ALA A 18 4.72 -6.10 2.61
CA ALA A 18 4.10 -7.42 2.68
C ALA A 18 5.15 -8.53 2.86
N ALA A 19 6.19 -8.54 2.00
CA ALA A 19 7.17 -9.61 1.95
C ALA A 19 8.63 -9.13 1.79
N ASP A 20 9.57 -9.89 2.35
CA ASP A 20 11.02 -9.59 2.30
C ASP A 20 11.59 -9.52 0.86
N ALA A 21 10.95 -10.20 -0.10
CA ALA A 21 11.37 -10.20 -1.50
C ALA A 21 11.28 -8.80 -2.15
N GLU A 22 10.33 -7.97 -1.70
CA GLU A 22 10.14 -6.60 -2.17
C GLU A 22 11.13 -5.63 -1.51
N TYR A 23 11.75 -6.05 -0.41
CA TYR A 23 12.63 -5.24 0.43
C TYR A 23 14.10 -5.47 0.03
N GLY A 24 14.50 -4.83 -1.06
CA GLY A 24 15.83 -4.94 -1.65
C GLY A 24 16.90 -4.08 -0.97
N VAL A 25 18.08 -4.05 -1.59
CA VAL A 25 19.28 -3.40 -1.02
C VAL A 25 19.14 -1.89 -0.91
N PHE A 26 18.38 -1.24 -1.80
CA PHE A 26 18.20 0.21 -1.76
C PHE A 26 17.29 0.58 -0.60
N LEU A 27 16.10 -0.04 -0.47
CA LEU A 27 15.21 0.23 0.66
C LEU A 27 15.84 -0.10 2.01
N ARG A 28 16.65 -1.17 2.11
CA ARG A 28 17.37 -1.55 3.34
C ARG A 28 18.32 -0.49 3.88
N THR A 29 18.73 0.46 3.05
CA THR A 29 19.57 1.58 3.48
C THR A 29 18.77 2.81 3.93
N ARG A 30 17.44 2.81 3.77
CA ARG A 30 16.56 3.96 4.05
C ARG A 30 15.59 3.69 5.20
N ILE A 31 15.07 2.48 5.32
CA ILE A 31 13.98 2.14 6.24
C ILE A 31 14.21 0.76 6.83
N SER A 32 13.55 0.46 7.95
CA SER A 32 13.35 -0.89 8.47
C SER A 32 11.84 -1.13 8.67
N PRO A 33 11.13 -1.72 7.69
CA PRO A 33 9.67 -1.77 7.69
C PRO A 33 9.10 -2.89 8.58
N LEU A 34 7.89 -2.68 9.09
CA LEU A 34 7.10 -3.77 9.67
C LEU A 34 6.61 -4.68 8.54
N MET A 35 6.99 -5.96 8.60
CA MET A 35 6.49 -6.98 7.67
C MET A 35 5.09 -7.41 8.07
N THR A 36 4.11 -7.15 7.22
CA THR A 36 2.69 -7.40 7.48
C THR A 36 2.24 -8.80 7.10
N GLY A 37 3.01 -9.49 6.27
CA GLY A 37 2.55 -10.69 5.59
C GLY A 37 1.70 -10.36 4.37
N VAL A 38 1.33 -11.40 3.64
CA VAL A 38 0.67 -11.32 2.33
C VAL A 38 -0.83 -11.52 2.47
N GLY A 39 -1.60 -10.64 1.84
CA GLY A 39 -3.05 -10.68 1.77
C GLY A 39 -3.77 -9.82 2.81
N PRO A 40 -5.07 -9.54 2.59
CA PRO A 40 -5.81 -8.58 3.40
C PRO A 40 -5.92 -8.97 4.87
N VAL A 41 -6.04 -10.28 5.15
CA VAL A 41 -6.21 -10.80 6.52
C VAL A 41 -4.92 -10.61 7.33
N GLU A 42 -3.80 -11.09 6.81
CA GLU A 42 -2.49 -10.98 7.50
C GLU A 42 -2.12 -9.52 7.72
N ALA A 43 -2.31 -8.68 6.71
CA ALA A 43 -2.01 -7.27 6.82
C ALA A 43 -2.85 -6.54 7.88
N ALA A 44 -4.17 -6.83 7.94
CA ALA A 44 -5.04 -6.29 8.97
C ALA A 44 -4.64 -6.76 10.37
N VAL A 45 -4.37 -8.06 10.55
CA VAL A 45 -4.02 -8.65 11.85
C VAL A 45 -2.71 -8.07 12.39
N VAL A 46 -1.66 -8.05 11.57
CA VAL A 46 -0.33 -7.61 12.01
C VAL A 46 -0.34 -6.12 12.33
N LEU A 47 -0.86 -5.29 11.43
CA LEU A 47 -0.83 -3.84 11.63
C LEU A 47 -1.74 -3.40 12.78
N THR A 48 -2.96 -3.94 12.87
CA THR A 48 -3.88 -3.59 13.98
C THR A 48 -3.30 -3.98 15.33
N LYS A 49 -2.67 -5.16 15.43
CA LYS A 49 -1.99 -5.60 16.65
C LYS A 49 -0.86 -4.65 17.04
N GLU A 50 -0.05 -4.22 16.08
CA GLU A 50 1.07 -3.34 16.35
C GLU A 50 0.60 -1.92 16.74
N LEU A 51 -0.37 -1.36 16.02
CA LEU A 51 -0.96 -0.07 16.37
C LEU A 51 -1.65 -0.09 17.75
N ALA A 52 -2.32 -1.19 18.11
CA ALA A 52 -2.87 -1.35 19.46
C ALA A 52 -1.78 -1.36 20.54
N ARG A 53 -0.66 -2.05 20.28
CA ARG A 53 0.50 -2.07 21.19
C ARG A 53 1.13 -0.68 21.32
N LEU A 54 1.31 0.05 20.23
CA LEU A 54 1.85 1.41 20.23
C LEU A 54 0.91 2.39 20.93
N SER A 55 -0.40 2.28 20.69
CA SER A 55 -1.42 3.09 21.35
C SER A 55 -1.42 2.92 22.87
N SER A 56 -1.14 1.72 23.39
CA SER A 56 -1.08 1.51 24.83
C SER A 56 0.17 2.13 25.50
N HIS A 57 1.10 2.67 24.71
CA HIS A 57 2.32 3.33 25.17
C HIS A 57 2.40 4.79 24.71
N ASP A 58 1.33 5.35 24.15
CA ASP A 58 1.29 6.71 23.55
C ASP A 58 2.33 6.93 22.44
N ASP A 59 2.71 5.86 21.73
CA ASP A 59 3.75 5.83 20.69
C ASP A 59 3.17 5.60 19.27
N LEU A 60 1.93 6.03 19.01
CA LEU A 60 1.33 5.91 17.68
C LEU A 60 2.11 6.70 16.63
N PRO A 61 2.29 6.16 15.41
CA PRO A 61 2.92 6.92 14.33
C PRO A 61 2.03 8.08 13.89
N ASP A 62 2.66 9.17 13.49
CA ASP A 62 2.00 10.29 12.81
C ASP A 62 1.56 9.90 11.38
N LEU A 63 2.25 8.94 10.75
CA LEU A 63 1.99 8.48 9.38
C LEU A 63 2.34 7.00 9.22
N VAL A 64 1.48 6.26 8.53
CA VAL A 64 1.83 4.95 7.97
C VAL A 64 2.09 5.07 6.47
N VAL A 65 3.16 4.43 6.00
CA VAL A 65 3.49 4.31 4.57
C VAL A 65 3.47 2.84 4.18
N SER A 66 2.47 2.44 3.41
CA SER A 66 2.45 1.12 2.78
C SER A 66 3.17 1.18 1.45
N LEU A 67 4.21 0.37 1.29
CA LEU A 67 4.97 0.30 0.04
C LEU A 67 5.28 -1.13 -0.38
N GLY A 68 5.37 -1.35 -1.68
CA GLY A 68 5.54 -2.69 -2.26
C GLY A 68 5.31 -2.68 -3.76
N SER A 69 5.12 -3.86 -4.31
CA SER A 69 4.82 -4.09 -5.72
C SER A 69 3.31 -4.16 -5.98
N ALA A 70 2.92 -4.00 -7.25
CA ALA A 70 1.53 -4.14 -7.71
C ALA A 70 1.50 -4.65 -9.15
N GLY A 71 0.40 -5.31 -9.51
CA GLY A 71 0.09 -5.69 -10.88
C GLY A 71 -0.70 -4.60 -11.60
N SER A 72 -0.49 -4.46 -12.91
CA SER A 72 -1.31 -3.58 -13.75
C SER A 72 -1.20 -3.96 -15.23
N ALA A 73 -2.34 -4.02 -15.92
CA ALA A 73 -2.41 -4.18 -17.37
C ALA A 73 -2.22 -2.88 -18.17
N THR A 74 -2.37 -1.70 -17.54
CA THR A 74 -2.45 -0.41 -18.27
C THR A 74 -1.33 0.58 -17.94
N LEU A 75 -0.83 0.58 -16.70
CA LEU A 75 0.27 1.44 -16.26
C LEU A 75 1.62 0.95 -16.77
N GLU A 76 2.58 1.87 -16.81
CA GLU A 76 3.95 1.58 -17.21
C GLU A 76 4.62 0.62 -16.21
N GLN A 77 5.21 -0.46 -16.74
CA GLN A 77 5.91 -1.49 -15.98
C GLN A 77 7.20 -0.92 -15.38
N ALA A 78 7.56 -1.38 -14.19
CA ALA A 78 8.70 -0.89 -13.40
C ALA A 78 8.69 0.62 -13.09
N GLU A 79 7.52 1.28 -13.16
CA GLU A 79 7.32 2.64 -12.65
C GLU A 79 6.64 2.65 -11.26
N ILE A 80 6.84 3.74 -10.52
CA ILE A 80 6.26 3.94 -9.17
C ILE A 80 5.07 4.90 -9.25
N TYR A 81 3.98 4.48 -8.63
CA TYR A 81 2.78 5.29 -8.46
C TYR A 81 2.43 5.43 -6.98
N GLN A 82 1.88 6.57 -6.61
CA GLN A 82 1.25 6.74 -5.31
C GLN A 82 -0.27 6.50 -5.41
N VAL A 83 -0.82 5.86 -4.39
CA VAL A 83 -2.23 5.47 -4.37
C VAL A 83 -3.09 6.72 -4.15
N SER A 84 -3.98 7.00 -5.11
CA SER A 84 -4.93 8.12 -5.02
C SER A 84 -6.23 7.75 -4.32
N ALA A 85 -6.73 6.55 -4.60
CA ALA A 85 -7.88 5.94 -3.95
C ALA A 85 -7.72 4.42 -3.96
N VAL A 86 -8.32 3.74 -2.99
CA VAL A 86 -8.26 2.28 -2.85
C VAL A 86 -9.64 1.67 -2.62
N SER A 87 -9.90 0.52 -3.26
CA SER A 87 -11.12 -0.27 -3.15
C SER A 87 -10.84 -1.71 -2.72
N TYR A 88 -11.87 -2.44 -2.23
CA TYR A 88 -11.76 -3.84 -1.83
C TYR A 88 -12.55 -4.76 -2.77
N ARG A 89 -11.85 -5.46 -3.67
CA ARG A 89 -12.51 -6.26 -4.73
C ARG A 89 -13.21 -7.53 -4.21
N ASP A 90 -12.79 -8.07 -3.07
CA ASP A 90 -13.38 -9.31 -2.55
C ASP A 90 -14.74 -9.07 -1.86
N MET A 91 -15.09 -7.81 -1.59
CA MET A 91 -16.36 -7.46 -0.92
C MET A 91 -17.53 -7.47 -1.92
N ASP A 92 -18.24 -8.59 -2.03
CA ASP A 92 -19.47 -8.68 -2.82
C ASP A 92 -20.69 -9.03 -1.95
N ALA A 93 -21.47 -8.02 -1.58
CA ALA A 93 -22.77 -8.17 -0.92
C ALA A 93 -23.96 -7.89 -1.87
N SER A 94 -23.75 -8.00 -3.19
CA SER A 94 -24.79 -7.68 -4.18
C SER A 94 -26.02 -8.58 -4.11
N ALA A 95 -25.90 -9.79 -3.57
CA ALA A 95 -27.03 -10.67 -3.28
C ALA A 95 -28.06 -10.05 -2.31
N PHE A 96 -27.61 -9.12 -1.45
CA PHE A 96 -28.47 -8.35 -0.54
C PHE A 96 -28.85 -6.96 -1.09
N GLY A 97 -28.48 -6.65 -2.34
CA GLY A 97 -28.78 -5.38 -2.99
C GLY A 97 -27.75 -4.26 -2.75
N PHE A 98 -26.59 -4.56 -2.16
CA PHE A 98 -25.50 -3.60 -2.03
C PHE A 98 -24.69 -3.48 -3.33
N GLU A 99 -24.13 -2.29 -3.56
CA GLU A 99 -23.13 -2.07 -4.61
C GLU A 99 -21.91 -2.98 -4.39
N LYS A 100 -21.33 -3.54 -5.46
CA LYS A 100 -20.11 -4.34 -5.35
C LYS A 100 -18.96 -3.50 -4.79
N GLY A 101 -18.14 -4.11 -3.93
CA GLY A 101 -17.08 -3.43 -3.18
C GLY A 101 -17.55 -2.70 -1.92
N LYS A 102 -18.88 -2.50 -1.73
CA LYS A 102 -19.40 -1.80 -0.55
C LYS A 102 -19.56 -2.76 0.63
N THR A 103 -18.91 -2.45 1.75
CA THR A 103 -19.08 -3.21 2.99
C THR A 103 -20.40 -2.84 3.69
N PRO A 104 -21.33 -3.78 3.93
CA PRO A 104 -22.56 -3.52 4.66
C PRO A 104 -22.29 -2.98 6.06
N PHE A 105 -23.15 -2.05 6.52
CA PHE A 105 -23.10 -1.43 7.86
C PHE A 105 -21.83 -0.62 8.17
N LEU A 106 -20.99 -0.37 7.17
CA LEU A 106 -19.84 0.51 7.25
C LEU A 106 -20.10 1.70 6.33
N ASP A 107 -20.07 2.91 6.89
CA ASP A 107 -20.23 4.15 6.13
C ASP A 107 -18.91 4.54 5.44
N LEU A 108 -18.47 3.69 4.53
CA LEU A 108 -17.36 3.96 3.61
C LEU A 108 -17.84 3.82 2.17
N PRO A 109 -17.40 4.71 1.26
CA PRO A 109 -17.61 4.53 -0.17
C PRO A 109 -16.83 3.30 -0.68
N VAL A 110 -17.22 2.80 -1.86
CA VAL A 110 -16.53 1.66 -2.52
C VAL A 110 -15.06 1.97 -2.80
N SER A 111 -14.78 3.21 -3.22
CA SER A 111 -13.43 3.72 -3.44
C SER A 111 -13.15 4.80 -2.42
N VAL A 112 -12.13 4.59 -1.58
CA VAL A 112 -11.75 5.49 -0.51
C VAL A 112 -10.54 6.31 -0.94
N GLU A 113 -10.68 7.63 -1.01
CA GLU A 113 -9.57 8.52 -1.34
C GLU A 113 -8.50 8.53 -0.25
N LEU A 114 -7.24 8.46 -0.67
CA LEU A 114 -6.10 8.80 0.18
C LEU A 114 -5.70 10.23 -0.18
N PRO A 115 -5.68 11.22 0.74
CA PRO A 115 -5.55 12.63 0.35
C PRO A 115 -4.10 13.11 0.20
N LEU A 116 -3.13 12.43 0.79
CA LEU A 116 -1.74 12.87 0.83
C LEU A 116 -1.04 12.61 -0.52
N ARG A 117 -0.32 13.62 -1.04
CA ARG A 117 0.40 13.55 -2.32
C ARG A 117 1.86 13.95 -2.17
N ILE A 118 2.77 13.02 -2.46
CA ILE A 118 4.20 13.31 -2.59
C ILE A 118 4.41 13.99 -3.96
N PRO A 119 4.96 15.22 -4.02
CA PRO A 119 5.22 15.90 -5.28
C PRO A 119 6.13 15.08 -6.22
N GLY A 120 5.83 15.12 -7.52
CA GLY A 120 6.65 14.46 -8.54
C GLY A 120 6.41 12.96 -8.72
N ILE A 121 5.57 12.32 -7.90
CA ILE A 121 5.18 10.92 -8.07
C ILE A 121 3.79 10.87 -8.73
N PRO A 122 3.60 10.16 -9.86
CA PRO A 122 2.28 10.05 -10.49
C PRO A 122 1.30 9.27 -9.61
N THR A 123 0.01 9.58 -9.74
CA THR A 123 -1.06 8.94 -8.98
C THR A 123 -1.75 7.83 -9.77
N ALA A 124 -2.19 6.77 -9.09
CA ALA A 124 -3.06 5.74 -9.68
C ALA A 124 -4.13 5.26 -8.68
N THR A 125 -5.27 4.76 -9.17
CA THR A 125 -6.26 4.06 -8.34
C THR A 125 -5.86 2.60 -8.12
N LEU A 126 -6.13 2.07 -6.93
CA LEU A 126 -5.72 0.74 -6.51
C LEU A 126 -6.93 -0.12 -6.11
N SER A 127 -6.90 -1.39 -6.48
CA SER A 127 -7.80 -2.40 -5.93
C SER A 127 -7.04 -3.42 -5.10
N THR A 128 -7.48 -3.68 -3.87
CA THR A 128 -6.92 -4.70 -2.97
C THR A 128 -7.85 -5.92 -2.91
N GLY A 129 -7.28 -7.12 -2.85
CA GLY A 129 -7.99 -8.39 -2.68
C GLY A 129 -7.01 -9.55 -2.49
N ALA A 130 -7.51 -10.73 -2.12
CA ALA A 130 -6.67 -11.85 -1.70
C ALA A 130 -6.05 -12.66 -2.85
N ASN A 131 -6.49 -12.44 -4.09
CA ASN A 131 -5.98 -13.15 -5.25
C ASN A 131 -4.90 -12.35 -6.01
N VAL A 132 -3.93 -13.07 -6.59
CA VAL A 132 -3.10 -12.53 -7.68
C VAL A 132 -3.98 -12.39 -8.93
N VAL A 133 -3.88 -11.27 -9.63
CA VAL A 133 -4.66 -10.97 -10.84
C VAL A 133 -3.77 -11.12 -12.06
N SER A 134 -4.26 -11.83 -13.07
CA SER A 134 -3.53 -12.10 -14.30
C SER A 134 -4.48 -12.17 -15.50
N GLY A 135 -4.00 -11.82 -16.68
CA GLY A 135 -4.72 -11.92 -17.95
C GLY A 135 -6.09 -11.26 -17.96
N VAL A 136 -7.11 -11.99 -18.44
CA VAL A 136 -8.47 -11.47 -18.63
C VAL A 136 -9.14 -11.00 -17.33
N ALA A 137 -8.64 -11.41 -16.15
CA ALA A 137 -9.17 -10.98 -14.87
C ALA A 137 -9.03 -9.46 -14.63
N TYR A 138 -8.07 -8.80 -15.29
CA TYR A 138 -7.94 -7.34 -15.21
C TYR A 138 -9.17 -6.61 -15.79
N GLN A 139 -9.92 -7.22 -16.72
CA GLN A 139 -11.08 -6.58 -17.36
C GLN A 139 -12.25 -6.35 -16.40
N SER A 140 -12.31 -7.08 -15.28
CA SER A 140 -13.36 -6.90 -14.27
C SER A 140 -12.95 -5.97 -13.12
N ILE A 141 -11.79 -5.33 -13.20
CA ILE A 141 -11.26 -4.48 -12.12
C ILE A 141 -11.35 -3.01 -12.53
N ASP A 142 -12.12 -2.24 -11.77
CA ASP A 142 -12.29 -0.80 -11.94
C ASP A 142 -11.23 -0.02 -11.13
N ALA A 143 -9.96 -0.34 -11.38
CA ALA A 143 -8.79 0.35 -10.82
C ALA A 143 -7.61 0.20 -11.76
N GLN A 144 -6.65 1.13 -11.70
CA GLN A 144 -5.50 1.13 -12.60
C GLN A 144 -4.42 0.10 -12.21
N MET A 145 -4.39 -0.30 -10.95
CA MET A 145 -3.46 -1.31 -10.43
C MET A 145 -4.11 -2.14 -9.33
N VAL A 146 -3.48 -3.27 -9.01
CA VAL A 146 -3.95 -4.22 -8.00
C VAL A 146 -2.85 -4.60 -7.02
N ASP A 147 -3.22 -4.75 -5.76
CA ASP A 147 -2.37 -5.35 -4.74
C ASP A 147 -3.18 -6.30 -3.84
N MET A 148 -2.56 -6.70 -2.74
CA MET A 148 -3.14 -7.64 -1.78
C MET A 148 -3.26 -7.09 -0.34
N GLU A 149 -2.74 -5.89 -0.04
CA GLU A 149 -2.65 -5.39 1.34
C GLU A 149 -3.26 -4.00 1.60
N THR A 150 -3.22 -3.06 0.65
CA THR A 150 -3.42 -1.62 0.97
C THR A 150 -4.75 -1.31 1.62
N PHE A 151 -5.86 -1.88 1.15
CA PHE A 151 -7.17 -1.64 1.76
C PHE A 151 -7.23 -2.14 3.21
N ALA A 152 -6.63 -3.30 3.51
CA ALA A 152 -6.56 -3.80 4.87
C ALA A 152 -5.74 -2.89 5.79
N ILE A 153 -4.61 -2.38 5.27
CA ILE A 153 -3.77 -1.40 5.95
C ILE A 153 -4.55 -0.11 6.20
N LEU A 154 -5.29 0.40 5.21
CA LEU A 154 -6.15 1.57 5.36
C LEU A 154 -7.17 1.37 6.50
N ARG A 155 -7.81 0.21 6.58
CA ARG A 155 -8.80 -0.08 7.62
C ARG A 155 -8.18 -0.09 9.02
N ALA A 156 -6.97 -0.65 9.16
CA ALA A 156 -6.21 -0.60 10.41
C ALA A 156 -5.82 0.85 10.77
N CYS A 157 -5.30 1.64 9.82
CA CYS A 157 -4.97 3.05 10.06
C CYS A 157 -6.20 3.88 10.49
N GLN A 158 -7.35 3.68 9.83
CA GLN A 158 -8.59 4.37 10.16
C GLN A 158 -9.11 4.04 11.57
N SER A 159 -8.88 2.83 12.10
CA SER A 159 -9.30 2.52 13.48
C SER A 159 -8.49 3.25 14.55
N PHE A 160 -7.35 3.83 14.19
CA PHE A 160 -6.48 4.62 15.08
C PHE A 160 -6.37 6.10 14.65
N ASN A 161 -7.14 6.55 13.65
CA ASN A 161 -7.08 7.91 13.08
C ASN A 161 -5.70 8.30 12.53
N ILE A 162 -4.98 7.35 11.94
CA ILE A 162 -3.63 7.59 11.39
C ILE A 162 -3.74 7.76 9.87
N PRO A 163 -3.12 8.79 9.26
CA PRO A 163 -3.10 8.93 7.80
C PRO A 163 -2.25 7.85 7.13
N LEU A 164 -2.57 7.56 5.86
CA LEU A 164 -1.90 6.55 5.05
C LEU A 164 -1.40 7.15 3.73
N ILE A 165 -0.16 6.82 3.37
CA ILE A 165 0.36 6.92 1.99
C ILE A 165 0.59 5.50 1.46
N GLY A 166 0.09 5.23 0.25
CA GLY A 166 0.40 4.01 -0.49
C GLY A 166 1.37 4.29 -1.63
N LEU A 167 2.42 3.48 -1.77
CA LEU A 167 3.38 3.51 -2.87
C LEU A 167 3.44 2.12 -3.53
N ARG A 168 3.32 2.06 -4.85
CA ARG A 168 3.31 0.80 -5.59
C ARG A 168 4.20 0.89 -6.82
N GLY A 169 5.14 -0.04 -6.93
CA GLY A 169 5.91 -0.26 -8.17
C GLY A 169 5.27 -1.34 -9.01
N ILE A 170 5.06 -1.08 -10.31
CA ILE A 170 4.39 -2.05 -11.18
C ILE A 170 5.35 -3.19 -11.55
N SER A 171 5.10 -4.39 -11.02
CA SER A 171 5.94 -5.59 -11.22
C SER A 171 5.47 -6.50 -12.34
N ASP A 172 4.18 -6.50 -12.65
CA ASP A 172 3.58 -7.46 -13.55
C ASP A 172 2.25 -6.95 -14.15
N GLY A 173 1.58 -7.79 -14.93
CA GLY A 173 0.24 -7.54 -15.49
C GLY A 173 0.20 -7.16 -16.97
N ARG A 174 1.34 -6.88 -17.62
CA ARG A 174 1.41 -6.71 -19.08
C ARG A 174 1.25 -8.04 -19.81
N ASP A 175 1.91 -9.07 -19.31
CA ASP A 175 1.81 -10.45 -19.75
C ASP A 175 1.18 -11.28 -18.62
N ASP A 176 0.66 -12.46 -18.96
CA ASP A 176 0.08 -13.37 -17.97
C ASP A 176 1.15 -13.80 -16.95
N VAL A 177 0.84 -13.63 -15.66
CA VAL A 177 1.62 -14.20 -14.56
C VAL A 177 1.41 -15.71 -14.55
N ASN A 178 2.48 -16.47 -14.85
CA ASN A 178 2.45 -17.94 -14.91
C ASN A 178 3.28 -18.56 -13.78
N HIS A 179 4.33 -17.88 -13.33
CA HIS A 179 5.23 -18.32 -12.27
C HIS A 179 5.62 -17.18 -11.31
N ILE A 180 6.10 -17.55 -10.12
CA ILE A 180 6.56 -16.57 -9.12
C ILE A 180 7.72 -15.71 -9.64
N ASP A 181 8.52 -16.24 -10.58
CA ASP A 181 9.65 -15.54 -11.17
C ASP A 181 9.21 -14.31 -11.98
N ASP A 182 8.02 -14.35 -12.61
CA ASP A 182 7.46 -13.25 -13.41
C ASP A 182 7.25 -11.99 -12.55
N TRP A 183 6.86 -12.17 -11.29
CA TRP A 183 6.74 -11.10 -10.30
C TRP A 183 8.10 -10.58 -9.82
N THR A 184 9.09 -11.47 -9.62
CA THR A 184 10.40 -11.08 -9.08
C THR A 184 11.29 -10.33 -10.07
N GLN A 185 11.04 -10.46 -11.37
CA GLN A 185 11.91 -9.95 -12.44
C GLN A 185 12.26 -8.47 -12.28
N TYR A 186 11.28 -7.63 -11.91
CA TYR A 186 11.46 -6.18 -11.81
C TYR A 186 11.72 -5.66 -10.41
N LEU A 187 11.72 -6.51 -9.37
CA LEU A 187 11.82 -6.06 -7.98
C LEU A 187 13.09 -5.28 -7.69
N HIS A 188 14.21 -5.58 -8.36
CA HIS A 188 15.45 -4.81 -8.21
C HIS A 188 15.35 -3.36 -8.73
N VAL A 189 14.58 -3.12 -9.81
CA VAL A 189 14.32 -1.77 -10.32
C VAL A 189 13.31 -1.05 -9.43
N ILE A 190 12.26 -1.77 -9.02
CA ILE A 190 11.22 -1.26 -8.13
C ILE A 190 11.81 -0.86 -6.78
N ASP A 191 12.66 -1.68 -6.16
CA ASP A 191 13.38 -1.37 -4.91
C ASP A 191 14.13 -0.04 -5.01
N LYS A 192 14.92 0.15 -6.07
CA LYS A 192 15.65 1.40 -6.29
C LYS A 192 14.71 2.60 -6.40
N LYS A 193 13.63 2.50 -7.18
CA LYS A 193 12.71 3.62 -7.39
C LYS A 193 11.82 3.89 -6.16
N LEU A 194 11.41 2.86 -5.43
CA LEU A 194 10.72 3.02 -4.14
C LEU A 194 11.63 3.71 -3.12
N ALA A 195 12.93 3.39 -3.08
CA ALA A 195 13.87 4.11 -2.23
C ALA A 195 13.94 5.61 -2.58
N LEU A 196 13.92 5.96 -3.87
CA LEU A 196 13.85 7.37 -4.30
C LEU A 196 12.50 8.03 -3.93
N ALA A 197 11.40 7.29 -4.00
CA ALA A 197 10.10 7.78 -3.54
C ALA A 197 10.08 8.04 -2.03
N VAL A 198 10.76 7.19 -1.24
CA VAL A 198 10.96 7.37 0.21
C VAL A 198 11.85 8.58 0.50
N ASP A 199 12.85 8.86 -0.33
CA ASP A 199 13.67 10.08 -0.23
C ASP A 199 12.80 11.32 -0.56
N GLY A 200 11.95 11.25 -1.59
CA GLY A 200 11.00 12.32 -1.93
C GLY A 200 9.94 12.59 -0.86
N LEU A 201 9.46 11.55 -0.16
CA LEU A 201 8.59 11.69 1.01
C LEU A 201 9.28 12.47 2.13
N GLN A 202 10.55 12.17 2.40
CA GLN A 202 11.32 12.86 3.44
C GLN A 202 11.41 14.36 3.15
N THR A 203 11.77 14.73 1.92
CA THR A 203 11.79 16.13 1.48
C THR A 203 10.41 16.78 1.59
N ALA A 204 9.34 16.10 1.18
CA ALA A 204 7.98 16.64 1.29
C ALA A 204 7.54 16.90 2.75
N LEU A 205 7.96 16.04 3.69
CA LEU A 205 7.73 16.25 5.12
C LEU A 205 8.56 17.42 5.68
N GLU A 206 9.83 17.54 5.27
CA GLU A 206 10.71 18.65 5.66
C GLU A 206 10.22 20.00 5.15
N ASP A 207 9.67 20.04 3.94
CA ASP A 207 9.09 21.22 3.31
C ASP A 207 7.69 21.58 3.84
N GLY A 208 7.11 20.76 4.74
CA GLY A 208 5.80 21.01 5.33
C GLY A 208 4.64 20.85 4.34
N VAL A 209 4.77 19.95 3.35
CA VAL A 209 3.73 19.70 2.33
C VAL A 209 2.45 19.12 2.92
N PHE A 210 2.56 18.38 4.03
CA PHE A 210 1.44 17.69 4.67
C PHE A 210 0.97 18.39 5.95
N TRP A 211 -0.32 18.28 6.25
CA TRP A 211 -1.03 19.08 7.27
C TRP A 211 -1.41 18.30 8.55
N PHE A 212 -0.86 17.10 8.75
CA PHE A 212 -1.11 16.26 9.92
C PHE A 212 0.00 16.39 10.97
#